data_AF-A0A7J9YGN4-F1
#
_entry.id   AF-A0A7J9YGN4-F1
#
_cell.length_a   1.000
_cell.length_b   1.000
_cell.length_c   1.000
_cell.angle_alpha   90.00
_cell.angle_beta   90.00
_cell.angle_gamma   90.00
#
_symmetry.space_group_name_H-M   'P 1'
#
loop_
_entity.id
_entity.type
_entity.pdbx_description
1 polymer ?
#
loop_
_entity_poly.entity_id
_entity_poly.type
_entity_poly.pdbx_seq_one_letter_code
_entity_poly.pdbx_strand_id
1 'polypeptide(L)' 'MKRRHEPPPELADRRAPAAVAREWSANTRTSRSCWYCGTTYLTAADATQCEIALEEANERERRQTVPAESM' A
#
# COMPACT_ATOMS: atom_id res chain seq x y z
N MET A 1 -3.02 -14.36 2.16
CA MET A 1 -2.22 -13.73 3.24
C MET A 1 -2.01 -12.27 2.89
N LYS A 2 -2.53 -11.32 3.69
CA LYS A 2 -2.23 -9.90 3.52
C LYS A 2 -0.77 -9.68 3.89
N ARG A 3 0.10 -9.36 2.92
CA ARG A 3 1.46 -8.92 3.24
C ARG A 3 1.32 -7.61 4.00
N ARG A 4 1.64 -7.64 5.30
CA ARG A 4 1.57 -6.44 6.13
C ARG A 4 2.84 -5.65 5.84
N HIS A 5 2.67 -4.53 5.17
CA HIS A 5 3.72 -3.53 5.05
C HIS A 5 3.26 -2.25 5.73
N GLU A 6 4.23 -1.46 6.15
CA GLU A 6 3.94 -0.11 6.58
C GLU A 6 3.63 0.76 5.35
N PRO A 7 2.56 1.56 5.37
CA PRO A 7 2.24 2.42 4.24
C PRO A 7 3.31 3.51 4.13
N PRO A 8 3.74 3.89 2.92
CA PRO A 8 4.83 4.84 2.72
C PRO A 8 4.58 6.16 3.47
N PRO A 9 5.62 6.75 4.10
CA PRO A 9 5.47 8.02 4.83
C PRO A 9 5.09 9.17 3.89
N GLU A 10 5.50 9.12 2.61
CA GLU A 10 5.14 10.10 1.58
C GLU A 10 3.64 10.15 1.25
N LEU A 11 2.90 9.08 1.57
CA LEU A 11 1.45 9.02 1.38
C LEU A 11 0.68 9.28 2.69
N ALA A 12 1.36 9.61 3.79
CA ALA A 12 0.73 9.80 5.10
C ALA A 12 -0.36 10.88 5.06
N ASP A 13 -0.08 12.03 4.42
CA ASP A 13 -1.02 13.15 4.30
C ASP A 13 -2.22 12.86 3.38
N ARG A 14 -2.14 11.79 2.58
CA ARG A 14 -3.20 11.38 1.64
C ARG A 14 -4.11 10.29 2.19
N ARG A 15 -3.85 9.83 3.42
CA ARG A 15 -4.69 8.85 4.10
C ARG A 15 -6.06 9.47 4.41
N ALA A 16 -7.10 8.68 4.21
CA ALA A 16 -8.44 9.10 4.55
C ALA A 16 -8.60 9.13 6.08
N PRO A 17 -9.04 10.25 6.67
CA PRO A 17 -9.44 10.25 8.07
C PRO A 17 -10.57 9.25 8.28
N ALA A 18 -10.56 8.53 9.40
CA ALA A 18 -11.55 7.48 9.67
C ALA A 18 -12.99 8.01 9.64
N ALA A 19 -13.23 9.25 10.08
CA ALA A 19 -14.54 9.90 10.00
C ALA A 19 -15.02 10.03 8.55
N VAL A 20 -14.17 10.55 7.67
CA VAL A 20 -14.48 10.73 6.24
C VAL A 20 -14.68 9.38 5.54
N ALA A 21 -13.81 8.40 5.81
CA ALA A 21 -13.91 7.08 5.22
C ALA A 21 -15.23 6.37 5.59
N ARG A 22 -15.78 6.61 6.78
CA ARG A 22 -17.05 6.01 7.24
C ARG A 22 -18.26 6.52 6.47
N GLU A 23 -18.19 7.73 5.92
CA GLU A 23 -19.26 8.30 5.09
C GLU A 23 -19.30 7.71 3.68
N TRP A 24 -18.23 7.02 3.26
CA TRP A 24 -18.16 6.42 1.94
C TRP A 24 -18.88 5.07 1.88
N SER A 25 -19.46 4.81 0.71
CA SER A 25 -20.02 3.50 0.38
C SER A 25 -18.95 2.41 0.55
N ALA A 26 -19.40 1.18 0.82
CA ALA A 26 -18.49 0.04 0.96
C ALA A 26 -17.61 -0.16 -0.29
N ASN A 27 -18.19 0.02 -1.49
CA ASN A 27 -17.45 -0.08 -2.74
C ASN A 27 -16.35 0.98 -2.83
N THR A 28 -16.68 2.24 -2.54
CA THR A 28 -15.71 3.35 -2.55
C THR A 28 -14.57 3.12 -1.55
N ARG A 29 -14.87 2.65 -0.33
CA ARG A 29 -13.83 2.30 0.65
C ARG A 29 -12.91 1.21 0.14
N THR A 30 -13.47 0.15 -0.46
CA THR A 30 -12.69 -0.96 -1.00
C THR A 30 -11.76 -0.49 -2.12
N SER A 31 -12.27 0.30 -3.09
CA SER A 31 -11.44 0.82 -4.19
C SER A 31 -10.36 1.80 -3.75
N ARG A 32 -10.51 2.41 -2.58
CA ARG A 32 -9.55 3.37 -2.02
C ARG A 32 -8.69 2.78 -0.90
N SER A 33 -8.75 1.47 -0.69
CA SER A 33 -7.94 0.80 0.32
C SER A 33 -6.85 -0.01 -0.34
N CYS A 34 -5.62 0.15 0.11
CA CYS A 34 -4.52 -0.70 -0.33
C CYS A 34 -4.84 -2.16 0.01
N TRP A 35 -4.72 -3.05 -0.96
CA TRP A 35 -5.05 -4.46 -0.80
C TRP A 35 -4.20 -5.16 0.27
N TYR A 36 -2.95 -4.71 0.44
CA TYR A 36 -1.96 -5.36 1.28
C TYR A 36 -2.00 -4.87 2.73
N CYS A 37 -1.83 -3.58 2.98
CA CYS A 37 -1.84 -3.02 4.34
C CYS A 37 -3.24 -2.63 4.84
N GLY A 38 -4.23 -2.50 3.95
CA GLY A 38 -5.60 -2.10 4.30
C GLY A 38 -5.77 -0.62 4.61
N THR A 39 -4.74 0.20 4.39
CA THR A 39 -4.83 1.65 4.59
C THR A 39 -5.75 2.26 3.55
N THR A 40 -6.72 3.06 4.01
CA THR A 40 -7.67 3.76 3.16
C THR A 40 -7.14 5.16 2.83
N TYR A 41 -7.25 5.56 1.57
CA TYR A 41 -6.76 6.83 1.04
C TYR A 41 -7.89 7.71 0.50
N LEU A 42 -7.61 9.00 0.30
CA LEU A 42 -8.56 9.96 -0.28
C LEU A 42 -8.93 9.60 -1.72
N THR A 43 -8.02 8.98 -2.47
CA THR A 43 -8.25 8.55 -3.86
C THR A 43 -7.85 7.10 -4.08
N ALA A 44 -8.37 6.49 -5.14
CA ALA A 44 -7.97 5.13 -5.54
C ALA A 44 -6.52 5.11 -6.07
N ALA A 45 -6.07 6.20 -6.71
CA ALA A 45 -4.71 6.33 -7.21
C ALA A 45 -3.68 6.29 -6.07
N ASP A 46 -3.96 6.92 -4.93
CA ASP A 46 -3.09 6.86 -3.76
C ASP A 46 -3.01 5.44 -3.17
N ALA A 47 -4.12 4.70 -3.19
CA ALA A 47 -4.13 3.29 -2.79
C ALA A 47 -3.26 2.44 -3.73
N THR A 48 -3.35 2.66 -5.05
CA THR A 48 -2.48 2.01 -6.03
C THR A 48 -1.01 2.39 -5.85
N GLN A 49 -0.69 3.64 -5.53
CA GLN A 49 0.69 4.05 -5.24
C GLN A 49 1.26 3.33 -4.01
N CYS A 50 0.44 3.13 -2.98
CA CYS A 50 0.81 2.35 -1.80
C CYS A 50 1.10 0.87 -2.15
N GLU A 51 0.38 0.30 -3.11
CA GLU A 51 0.59 -1.07 -3.60
C GLU A 51 1.88 -1.18 -4.42
N ILE A 52 2.12 -0.24 -5.33
CA ILE A 52 3.35 -0.19 -6.14
C ILE A 52 4.58 -0.09 -5.24
N ALA A 53 4.57 0.81 -4.26
CA ALA A 53 5.69 0.99 -3.34
C ALA A 53 6.02 -0.31 -2.55
N LEU A 54 5.00 -1.10 -2.19
CA LEU A 54 5.21 -2.41 -1.59
C LEU A 54 5.85 -3.40 -2.56
N GLU A 55 5.39 -3.43 -3.81
CA GLU A 55 5.96 -4.32 -4.82
C GLU A 55 7.43 -4.00 -5.05
N GLU A 56 7.77 -2.72 -5.21
CA GLU A 56 9.15 -2.26 -5.34
C GLU A 56 10.00 -2.59 -4.11
N ALA A 57 9.47 -2.42 -2.90
CA ALA A 57 10.17 -2.79 -1.66
C ALA A 57 10.44 -4.29 -1.59
N ASN A 58 9.45 -5.12 -1.92
CA ASN A 58 9.61 -6.57 -1.98
C ASN A 58 10.61 -7.00 -3.04
N GLU A 59 10.60 -6.37 -4.21
CA GLU A 59 11.58 -6.65 -5.27
C GLU A 59 13.00 -6.27 -4.84
N ARG A 60 13.18 -5.14 -4.16
CA ARG A 60 14.47 -4.74 -3.59
C ARG A 60 14.96 -5.74 -2.54
N GLU A 61 14.09 -6.16 -1.63
CA GLU A 61 14.42 -7.19 -0.63
C GLU A 61 14.83 -8.49 -1.33
N ARG A 62 14.03 -8.96 -2.29
CA ARG A 62 14.36 -10.17 -3.07
C ARG A 62 15.72 -10.06 -3.74
N ARG A 63 16.05 -8.93 -4.37
CA ARG A 63 17.36 -8.68 -5.00
C ARG A 63 18.52 -8.68 -4.00
N GLN A 64 18.31 -8.22 -2.77
CA GLN A 64 19.33 -8.23 -1.72
C GLN A 64 19.53 -9.63 -1.12
N THR A 65 18.47 -10.44 -1.08
CA THR A 65 18.52 -11.81 -0.52
C THR A 65 19.06 -12.86 -1.48
N VAL A 66 19.29 -12.55 -2.76
CA VAL A 66 19.99 -13.46 -3.67
C VAL A 66 21.48 -13.37 -3.35
N PRO A 67 22.12 -14.42 -2.81
CA PRO A 67 23.56 -14.41 -2.62
C PRO A 67 24.23 -14.28 -3.99
N ALA A 68 25.29 -13.46 -4.03
CA ALA A 68 26.16 -13.29 -5.18
C ALA A 68 27.01 -14.54 -5.47
N GLU A 69 26.38 -15.71 -5.55
CA GLU A 69 27.01 -17.00 -5.83
C GLU A 69 26.36 -17.63 -7.05
N SER A 70 26.64 -17.06 -8.22
CA SER A 70 26.59 -17.75 -9.52
C SER A 70 27.31 -16.87 -10.55
N MET A 71 28.64 -16.76 -10.38
CA MET A 71 29.59 -16.52 -11.46
C MET A 71 30.49 -17.74 -11.56
#